data_AF-A0A953GMU6-F1
#
_entry.id   AF-A0A953GMU6-F1
#
_cell.length_a   1.000
_cell.length_b   1.000
_cell.length_c   1.000
_cell.angle_alpha   90.00
_cell.angle_beta   90.00
_cell.angle_gamma   90.00
#
_symmetry.space_group_name_H-M   'P 1'
#
loop_
_entity.id
_entity.type
_entity.pdbx_description
1 polymer ?
#
loop_
_entity_poly.entity_id
_entity_poly.type
_entity_poly.pdbx_seq_one_letter_code
_entity_poly.pdbx_strand_id
1 'polypeptide(L)'
;MKHAPYFLLITALLTACAGAATPAPTPAPTKAAATAAPAVDPAMAKLQTLLRDQAYAREMAEYLDAAYYKSVNQPVPAFLKPEEETATTPKSVKDEKIAINLAGFYALEVGISALIDRTPTATPVSLLDAINKGSMSAADLTLLARFANATWKAGQPFRALNRISRETFTPAVLLPANEVAKDVTQIKAAAALLAPLMESVRDKDAKTQFERLQTLLRDQAASTEIAMGLDAAYYKGLNQPVPPFVTKEEETATAPKSVREEKIAMNVAGFYALEVGLTAIAERNQTTPLKVLDQLNQGTLSQADQLLLARFANATWKAGQPFRALNRITRDTFKPAA
;
A
#
# COMPACT_ATOMS: atom_id res chain seq x y z
N MET A 1 -2.96 64.07 2.31
CA MET A 1 -2.41 65.29 1.68
C MET A 1 -0.91 65.10 1.53
N LYS A 2 -0.37 65.31 0.31
CA LYS A 2 0.93 65.98 0.01
C LYS A 2 2.21 65.29 0.57
N HIS A 3 3.29 64.99 -0.16
CA HIS A 3 3.89 65.52 -1.38
C HIS A 3 4.95 64.52 -1.92
N ALA A 4 5.02 64.33 -3.24
CA ALA A 4 6.28 64.04 -3.96
C ALA A 4 7.18 65.30 -3.94
N PRO A 5 8.50 65.23 -4.21
CA PRO A 5 8.98 65.43 -5.60
C PRO A 5 10.39 64.82 -5.88
N TYR A 6 11.08 64.84 -7.03
CA TYR A 6 11.11 65.70 -8.24
C TYR A 6 11.68 64.90 -9.44
N PHE A 7 11.02 65.05 -10.62
CA PHE A 7 11.52 65.34 -11.99
C PHE A 7 12.62 64.49 -12.66
N LEU A 8 12.31 63.81 -13.78
CA LEU A 8 12.31 64.23 -15.22
C LEU A 8 13.73 64.30 -15.83
N LEU A 9 14.16 63.45 -16.79
CA LEU A 9 13.77 63.20 -18.20
C LEU A 9 14.81 63.81 -19.17
N ILE A 10 15.04 63.12 -20.31
CA ILE A 10 15.64 63.56 -21.60
C ILE A 10 17.16 63.35 -21.76
N THR A 11 17.80 62.92 -22.87
CA THR A 11 17.52 62.15 -24.13
C THR A 11 18.87 62.07 -24.90
N ALA A 12 19.13 60.96 -25.61
CA ALA A 12 19.97 60.75 -26.83
C ALA A 12 21.49 61.07 -26.85
N LEU A 13 22.40 60.11 -27.13
CA LEU A 13 22.81 59.46 -28.40
C LEU A 13 23.83 60.26 -29.25
N LEU A 14 25.10 59.81 -29.31
CA LEU A 14 25.78 59.25 -30.52
C LEU A 14 27.33 59.27 -30.45
N THR A 15 27.91 58.08 -30.70
CA THR A 15 29.18 57.74 -31.41
C THR A 15 30.51 58.39 -31.03
N ALA A 16 31.49 57.55 -30.64
CA ALA A 16 32.55 57.10 -31.56
C ALA A 16 33.44 56.01 -30.91
N CYS A 17 33.85 55.07 -31.75
CA CYS A 17 34.66 53.89 -31.49
C CYS A 17 36.12 54.21 -31.12
N ALA A 18 36.75 53.38 -30.27
CA ALA A 18 38.06 52.74 -30.52
C ALA A 18 38.59 52.03 -29.26
N GLY A 19 39.16 50.83 -29.43
CA GLY A 19 40.21 50.31 -28.55
C GLY A 19 39.81 49.13 -27.65
N ALA A 20 40.03 47.92 -28.17
CA ALA A 20 39.78 46.64 -27.52
C ALA A 20 40.62 46.36 -26.27
N ALA A 21 39.99 45.76 -25.26
CA ALA A 21 40.62 44.84 -24.33
C ALA A 21 39.67 43.65 -24.11
N THR A 22 40.08 42.47 -24.57
CA THR A 22 39.35 41.21 -24.45
C THR A 22 39.25 40.81 -22.97
N PRO A 23 38.07 40.55 -22.39
CA PRO A 23 37.97 39.94 -21.07
C PRO A 23 38.40 38.48 -21.17
N ALA A 24 39.16 38.01 -20.18
CA ALA A 24 39.54 36.62 -20.04
C ALA A 24 38.30 35.71 -19.97
N PRO A 25 38.34 34.49 -20.52
CA PRO A 25 37.20 33.57 -20.48
C PRO A 25 36.88 33.19 -19.03
N THR A 26 35.64 33.44 -18.63
CA THR A 26 35.05 32.91 -17.41
C THR A 26 35.23 31.38 -17.37
N PRO A 27 35.81 30.80 -16.30
CA PRO A 27 35.88 29.35 -16.20
C PRO A 27 34.48 28.77 -16.19
N ALA A 28 34.24 27.80 -17.09
CA ALA A 28 32.98 27.07 -17.16
C ALA A 28 32.64 26.46 -15.78
N PRO A 29 31.34 26.40 -15.41
CA PRO A 29 30.94 25.78 -14.17
C PRO A 29 31.41 24.32 -14.19
N THR A 30 32.28 23.98 -13.24
CA THR A 30 32.77 22.62 -13.05
C THR A 30 31.54 21.74 -12.84
N LYS A 31 31.33 20.82 -13.78
CA LYS A 31 30.27 19.81 -13.72
C LYS A 31 30.44 19.09 -12.38
N ALA A 32 29.55 19.38 -11.43
CA ALA A 32 29.52 18.67 -10.16
C ALA A 32 29.51 17.18 -10.50
N ALA A 33 30.52 16.45 -10.00
CA ALA A 33 30.58 15.02 -10.16
C ALA A 33 29.25 14.46 -9.67
N ALA A 34 28.50 13.83 -10.58
CA ALA A 34 27.32 13.08 -10.21
C ALA A 34 27.79 12.05 -9.19
N THR A 35 27.51 12.28 -7.91
CA THR A 35 27.68 11.26 -6.88
C THR A 35 26.87 10.07 -7.35
N ALA A 36 27.56 8.97 -7.65
CA ALA A 36 26.92 7.73 -8.03
C ALA A 36 25.81 7.45 -7.00
N ALA A 37 24.61 7.13 -7.50
CA ALA A 37 23.53 6.70 -6.62
C ALA A 37 24.08 5.59 -5.70
N PRO A 38 23.76 5.61 -4.39
CA PRO A 38 24.25 4.59 -3.47
C PRO A 38 23.94 3.21 -4.04
N ALA A 39 24.94 2.33 -4.04
CA ALA A 39 24.75 0.97 -4.53
C ALA A 39 23.62 0.31 -3.75
N VAL A 40 22.61 -0.19 -4.46
CA VAL A 40 21.51 -0.93 -3.84
C VAL A 40 22.11 -2.17 -3.17
N ASP A 41 21.77 -2.39 -1.90
CA ASP A 41 22.13 -3.59 -1.15
C ASP A 41 21.85 -4.85 -2.01
N PRO A 42 22.85 -5.73 -2.26
CA PRO A 42 22.66 -6.94 -3.05
C PRO A 42 21.46 -7.79 -2.60
N ALA A 43 21.16 -7.81 -1.30
CA ALA A 43 19.99 -8.50 -0.78
C ALA A 43 18.68 -7.87 -1.27
N MET A 44 18.61 -6.54 -1.32
CA MET A 44 17.43 -5.82 -1.83
C MET A 44 17.29 -5.94 -3.34
N ALA A 45 18.41 -5.96 -4.08
CA ALA A 45 18.39 -6.23 -5.52
C ALA A 45 17.86 -7.65 -5.80
N LYS A 46 18.31 -8.66 -5.05
CA LYS A 46 17.80 -10.03 -5.16
C LYS A 46 16.32 -10.12 -4.81
N LEU A 47 15.89 -9.48 -3.72
CA LEU A 47 14.49 -9.45 -3.30
C LEU A 47 13.61 -8.80 -4.37
N GLN A 48 14.07 -7.73 -5.01
CA GLN A 48 13.37 -7.08 -6.12
C GLN A 48 13.20 -8.02 -7.32
N THR A 49 14.21 -8.81 -7.67
CA THR A 49 14.07 -9.84 -8.72
C THR A 49 13.02 -10.87 -8.33
N LEU A 50 13.07 -11.39 -7.10
CA LEU A 50 12.13 -12.41 -6.62
C LEU A 50 10.68 -11.89 -6.56
N LEU A 51 10.47 -10.63 -6.16
CA LEU A 51 9.15 -9.98 -6.14
C LEU A 51 8.46 -9.97 -7.51
N ARG A 52 9.24 -9.96 -8.60
CA ARG A 52 8.75 -9.83 -9.98
C ARG A 52 8.74 -11.16 -10.76
N ASP A 53 9.22 -12.24 -10.15
CA ASP A 53 9.37 -13.54 -10.77
C ASP A 53 8.10 -14.40 -10.57
N GLN A 54 7.43 -14.77 -11.66
CA GLN A 54 6.20 -15.55 -11.64
C GLN A 54 6.43 -17.02 -11.25
N ALA A 55 7.59 -17.58 -11.61
CA ALA A 55 7.94 -18.94 -11.23
C ALA A 55 8.23 -19.01 -9.73
N TYR A 56 8.96 -18.03 -9.21
CA TYR A 56 9.18 -17.90 -7.77
C TYR A 56 7.88 -17.65 -7.00
N ALA A 57 6.99 -16.79 -7.52
CA ALA A 57 5.69 -16.56 -6.90
C ALA A 57 4.86 -17.86 -6.78
N ARG A 58 4.93 -18.74 -7.80
CA ARG A 58 4.32 -20.07 -7.76
C ARG A 58 4.98 -20.97 -6.70
N GLU A 59 6.31 -21.09 -6.73
CA GLU A 59 7.07 -21.90 -5.77
C GLU A 59 6.78 -21.47 -4.32
N MET A 60 6.77 -20.16 -4.07
CA MET A 60 6.46 -19.60 -2.76
C MET A 60 5.01 -19.87 -2.35
N ALA A 61 4.06 -19.76 -3.27
CA ALA A 61 2.67 -20.10 -3.00
C ALA A 61 2.51 -21.59 -2.63
N GLU A 62 3.17 -22.49 -3.36
CA GLU A 62 3.20 -23.93 -3.08
C GLU A 62 3.79 -24.22 -1.70
N TYR A 63 4.90 -23.56 -1.36
CA TYR A 63 5.55 -23.70 -0.06
C TYR A 63 4.64 -23.23 1.09
N LEU A 64 4.00 -22.06 0.95
CA LEU A 64 3.14 -21.47 1.99
C LEU A 64 1.86 -22.28 2.21
N ASP A 65 1.26 -22.81 1.14
CA ASP A 65 0.11 -23.72 1.22
C ASP A 65 0.49 -24.99 2.00
N ALA A 66 1.62 -25.62 1.64
CA ALA A 66 2.12 -26.80 2.35
C ALA A 66 2.46 -26.52 3.82
N ALA A 67 3.05 -25.36 4.13
CA ALA A 67 3.38 -24.95 5.49
C ALA A 67 2.13 -24.81 6.36
N TYR A 68 1.02 -24.28 5.81
CA TYR A 68 -0.26 -24.21 6.52
C TYR A 68 -0.74 -25.60 6.94
N TYR A 69 -0.85 -26.57 6.01
CA TYR A 69 -1.31 -27.92 6.34
C TYR A 69 -0.43 -28.62 7.38
N LYS A 70 0.90 -28.47 7.27
CA LYS A 70 1.85 -28.97 8.27
C LYS A 70 1.60 -28.36 9.65
N SER A 71 1.35 -27.06 9.73
CA SER A 71 1.10 -26.36 11.01
C SER A 71 -0.15 -26.85 11.75
N VAL A 72 -1.13 -27.37 11.02
CA VAL A 72 -2.39 -27.91 11.59
C VAL A 72 -2.40 -29.44 11.63
N ASN A 73 -1.24 -30.09 11.47
CA ASN A 73 -1.07 -31.55 11.47
C ASN A 73 -1.96 -32.28 10.45
N GLN A 74 -2.14 -31.69 9.27
CA GLN A 74 -2.89 -32.28 8.16
C GLN A 74 -1.95 -32.72 7.04
N PRO A 75 -2.33 -33.76 6.26
CA PRO A 75 -1.57 -34.15 5.08
C PRO A 75 -1.55 -33.01 4.07
N VAL A 76 -0.39 -32.78 3.44
CA VAL A 76 -0.24 -31.76 2.40
C VAL A 76 -0.87 -32.28 1.10
N PRO A 77 -1.96 -31.67 0.60
CA PRO A 77 -2.52 -32.03 -0.69
C PRO A 77 -1.62 -31.54 -1.84
N ALA A 78 -1.85 -32.05 -3.04
CA ALA A 78 -1.25 -31.46 -4.23
C ALA A 78 -1.67 -29.99 -4.37
N PHE A 79 -0.71 -29.10 -4.64
CA PHE A 79 -1.00 -27.68 -4.75
C PHE A 79 -1.94 -27.37 -5.91
N LEU A 80 -1.82 -28.02 -7.05
CA LEU A 80 -2.80 -27.94 -8.14
C LEU A 80 -3.13 -29.35 -8.60
N LYS A 81 -4.40 -29.59 -8.88
CA LYS A 81 -4.81 -30.78 -9.64
C LYS A 81 -4.52 -30.54 -11.13
N PRO A 82 -4.31 -31.60 -11.94
CA PRO A 82 -4.06 -31.45 -13.38
C PRO A 82 -5.11 -30.61 -14.11
N GLU A 83 -6.38 -30.73 -13.73
CA GLU A 83 -7.47 -29.93 -14.31
C GLU A 83 -7.42 -28.45 -13.92
N GLU A 84 -6.82 -28.10 -12.77
CA GLU A 84 -6.74 -26.71 -12.28
C GLU A 84 -5.67 -25.88 -13.00
N GLU A 85 -4.71 -26.53 -13.67
CA GLU A 85 -3.63 -25.85 -14.40
C GLU A 85 -4.14 -24.98 -15.56
N THR A 86 -5.23 -25.38 -16.20
CA THR A 86 -5.85 -24.66 -17.32
C THR A 86 -7.29 -24.22 -17.05
N ALA A 87 -7.88 -24.60 -15.91
CA ALA A 87 -9.25 -24.24 -15.59
C ALA A 87 -9.43 -22.73 -15.43
N THR A 88 -10.60 -22.26 -15.84
CA THR A 88 -11.08 -20.91 -15.56
C THR A 88 -12.45 -20.96 -14.89
N THR A 89 -12.74 -19.93 -14.08
CA THR A 89 -14.06 -19.74 -13.47
C THR A 89 -14.57 -18.34 -13.77
N PRO A 90 -15.87 -18.16 -14.07
CA PRO A 90 -16.45 -16.84 -14.24
C PRO A 90 -16.45 -16.09 -12.89
N LYS A 91 -15.98 -14.84 -12.89
CA LYS A 91 -15.99 -13.93 -11.73
C LYS A 91 -16.72 -12.64 -12.07
N SER A 92 -17.48 -12.13 -11.11
CA SER A 92 -18.20 -10.84 -11.21
C SER A 92 -17.20 -9.69 -11.42
N VAL A 93 -17.39 -8.91 -12.48
CA VAL A 93 -16.56 -7.72 -12.77
C VAL A 93 -16.76 -6.66 -11.67
N LYS A 94 -18.00 -6.49 -11.22
CA LYS A 94 -18.35 -5.61 -10.10
C LYS A 94 -17.63 -6.01 -8.80
N ASP A 95 -17.68 -7.30 -8.42
CA ASP A 95 -17.06 -7.77 -7.18
C ASP A 95 -15.54 -7.61 -7.24
N GLU A 96 -14.92 -7.86 -8.39
CA GLU A 96 -13.49 -7.61 -8.59
C GLU A 96 -13.18 -6.11 -8.44
N LYS A 97 -13.99 -5.20 -8.99
CA LYS A 97 -13.79 -3.75 -8.86
C LYS A 97 -13.94 -3.27 -7.41
N ILE A 98 -14.85 -3.86 -6.64
CA ILE A 98 -14.95 -3.65 -5.19
C ILE A 98 -13.68 -4.16 -4.51
N ALA A 99 -13.23 -5.38 -4.80
CA ALA A 99 -12.04 -5.99 -4.21
C ALA A 99 -10.77 -5.15 -4.44
N ILE A 100 -10.59 -4.64 -5.66
CA ILE A 100 -9.45 -3.78 -6.04
C ILE A 100 -9.38 -2.54 -5.15
N ASN A 101 -10.53 -1.91 -4.89
CA ASN A 101 -10.59 -0.63 -4.21
C ASN A 101 -10.64 -0.76 -2.68
N LEU A 102 -10.89 -1.95 -2.12
CA LEU A 102 -10.90 -2.18 -0.67
C LEU A 102 -9.51 -2.32 -0.01
N ALA A 103 -8.43 -2.48 -0.80
CA ALA A 103 -7.09 -2.70 -0.26
C ALA A 103 -6.63 -1.59 0.72
N GLY A 104 -6.96 -0.33 0.43
CA GLY A 104 -6.63 0.81 1.29
C GLY A 104 -7.41 0.85 2.60
N PHE A 105 -8.66 0.38 2.59
CA PHE A 105 -9.48 0.27 3.79
C PHE A 105 -8.92 -0.78 4.76
N TYR A 106 -8.56 -1.96 4.27
CA TYR A 106 -7.97 -3.00 5.11
C TYR A 106 -6.57 -2.64 5.60
N ALA A 107 -5.79 -1.93 4.79
CA ALA A 107 -4.51 -1.37 5.22
C ALA A 107 -4.70 -0.38 6.38
N LEU A 108 -5.67 0.53 6.27
CA LEU A 108 -5.98 1.50 7.32
C LEU A 108 -6.45 0.81 8.61
N GLU A 109 -7.41 -0.12 8.52
CA GLU A 109 -7.96 -0.78 9.71
C GLU A 109 -6.89 -1.56 10.50
N VAL A 110 -6.10 -2.36 9.80
CA VAL A 110 -5.02 -3.10 10.45
C VAL A 110 -3.91 -2.17 10.94
N GLY A 111 -3.60 -1.12 10.18
CA GLY A 111 -2.64 -0.09 10.55
C GLY A 111 -3.04 0.69 11.80
N ILE A 112 -4.32 1.05 11.95
CA ILE A 112 -4.87 1.65 13.18
C ILE A 112 -4.63 0.74 14.38
N SER A 113 -4.90 -0.57 14.22
CA SER A 113 -4.65 -1.55 15.27
C SER A 113 -3.15 -1.61 15.66
N ALA A 114 -2.25 -1.53 14.67
CA ALA A 114 -0.81 -1.47 14.91
C ALA A 114 -0.35 -0.21 15.66
N LEU A 115 -1.03 0.92 15.45
CA LEU A 115 -0.70 2.20 16.08
C LEU A 115 -1.24 2.33 17.51
N ILE A 116 -2.39 1.70 17.80
CA ILE A 116 -2.99 1.71 19.13
C ILE A 116 -2.09 1.03 20.16
N ASP A 117 -1.46 -0.09 19.82
CA ASP A 117 -0.49 -0.76 20.71
C ASP A 117 0.71 0.11 21.07
N ARG A 118 1.04 1.08 20.21
CA ARG A 118 2.15 2.01 20.41
C ARG A 118 1.72 3.26 21.19
N THR A 119 0.42 3.48 21.36
CA THR A 119 -0.16 4.71 21.91
C THR A 119 -1.31 4.37 22.88
N PRO A 120 -1.03 4.21 24.19
CA PRO A 120 -2.00 3.69 25.17
C PRO A 120 -3.33 4.45 25.28
N THR A 121 -3.37 5.71 24.85
CA THR A 121 -4.58 6.57 24.88
C THR A 121 -5.26 6.72 23.53
N ALA A 122 -4.69 6.13 22.46
CA ALA A 122 -5.28 6.23 21.14
C ALA A 122 -6.51 5.33 21.01
N THR A 123 -7.53 5.85 20.34
CA THR A 123 -8.70 5.10 19.89
C THR A 123 -8.72 5.07 18.36
N PRO A 124 -9.47 4.15 17.73
CA PRO A 124 -9.65 4.17 16.28
C PRO A 124 -10.08 5.55 15.75
N VAL A 125 -11.07 6.19 16.38
CA VAL A 125 -11.57 7.51 15.97
C VAL A 125 -10.52 8.61 16.19
N SER A 126 -9.75 8.59 17.28
CA SER A 126 -8.70 9.61 17.48
C SER A 126 -7.59 9.52 16.42
N LEU A 127 -7.26 8.31 15.96
CA LEU A 127 -6.29 8.11 14.88
C LEU A 127 -6.84 8.55 13.52
N LEU A 128 -8.12 8.27 13.23
CA LEU A 128 -8.80 8.80 12.03
C LEU A 128 -8.78 10.33 12.01
N ASP A 129 -9.08 10.98 13.13
CA ASP A 129 -9.00 12.42 13.27
C ASP A 129 -7.57 12.93 13.04
N ALA A 130 -6.55 12.25 13.58
CA ALA A 130 -5.15 12.64 13.40
C ALA A 130 -4.70 12.53 11.92
N ILE A 131 -5.16 11.50 11.20
CA ILE A 131 -4.92 11.35 9.76
C ILE A 131 -5.57 12.51 8.99
N ASN A 132 -6.85 12.76 9.25
CA ASN A 132 -7.65 13.75 8.53
C ASN A 132 -7.18 15.18 8.80
N LYS A 133 -6.71 15.48 10.01
CA LYS A 133 -6.13 16.78 10.40
C LYS A 133 -4.66 16.94 9.96
N GLY A 134 -4.04 15.87 9.45
CA GLY A 134 -2.63 15.88 9.08
C GLY A 134 -1.68 16.02 10.27
N SER A 135 -2.12 15.64 11.47
CA SER A 135 -1.34 15.75 12.72
C SER A 135 -0.59 14.47 13.11
N MET A 136 -0.62 13.44 12.26
CA MET A 136 0.16 12.23 12.46
C MET A 136 1.66 12.46 12.26
N SER A 137 2.48 11.71 12.99
CA SER A 137 3.93 11.69 12.78
C SER A 137 4.26 11.13 11.39
N ALA A 138 5.40 11.56 10.81
CA ALA A 138 5.87 11.03 9.54
C ALA A 138 6.16 9.52 9.61
N ALA A 139 6.66 9.03 10.75
CA ALA A 139 6.93 7.62 10.98
C ALA A 139 5.65 6.77 10.97
N ASP A 140 4.58 7.25 11.61
CA ASP A 140 3.32 6.51 11.66
C ASP A 140 2.58 6.56 10.31
N LEU A 141 2.61 7.69 9.60
CA LEU A 141 2.11 7.76 8.22
C LEU A 141 2.89 6.83 7.29
N THR A 142 4.22 6.72 7.47
CA THR A 142 5.03 5.78 6.70
C THR A 142 4.62 4.35 7.01
N LEU A 143 4.40 3.98 8.28
CA LEU A 143 3.92 2.66 8.65
C LEU A 143 2.56 2.33 8.00
N LEU A 144 1.61 3.28 8.01
CA LEU A 144 0.32 3.10 7.31
C LEU A 144 0.50 2.94 5.80
N ALA A 145 1.41 3.71 5.19
CA ALA A 145 1.76 3.55 3.78
C ALA A 145 2.38 2.18 3.47
N ARG A 146 3.17 1.61 4.40
CA ARG A 146 3.68 0.22 4.27
C ARG A 146 2.52 -0.78 4.24
N PHE A 147 1.51 -0.63 5.10
CA PHE A 147 0.31 -1.48 5.03
C PHE A 147 -0.41 -1.36 3.68
N ALA A 148 -0.59 -0.14 3.17
CA ALA A 148 -1.21 0.07 1.85
C ALA A 148 -0.39 -0.58 0.73
N ASN A 149 0.94 -0.48 0.79
CA ASN A 149 1.82 -1.14 -0.18
C ASN A 149 1.69 -2.66 -0.13
N ALA A 150 1.65 -3.25 1.06
CA ALA A 150 1.51 -4.69 1.25
C ALA A 150 0.17 -5.20 0.70
N THR A 151 -0.94 -4.52 1.03
CA THR A 151 -2.27 -4.91 0.52
C THR A 151 -2.40 -4.69 -0.98
N TRP A 152 -1.81 -3.61 -1.51
CA TRP A 152 -1.73 -3.39 -2.96
C TRP A 152 -0.98 -4.52 -3.65
N LYS A 153 0.22 -4.90 -3.19
CA LYS A 153 1.03 -6.02 -3.73
C LYS A 153 0.24 -7.32 -3.71
N ALA A 154 -0.37 -7.66 -2.57
CA ALA A 154 -1.16 -8.87 -2.41
C ALA A 154 -2.38 -8.94 -3.34
N GLY A 155 -2.98 -7.81 -3.69
CA GLY A 155 -4.10 -7.73 -4.64
C GLY A 155 -3.69 -7.87 -6.11
N GLN A 156 -2.44 -7.63 -6.50
CA GLN A 156 -2.07 -7.61 -7.92
C GLN A 156 -2.18 -8.99 -8.61
N PRO A 157 -1.72 -10.10 -8.01
CA PRO A 157 -1.82 -11.42 -8.64
C PRO A 157 -3.26 -11.90 -8.87
N PHE A 158 -4.21 -11.50 -8.01
CA PHE A 158 -5.64 -11.81 -8.22
C PHE A 158 -6.19 -11.19 -9.51
N ARG A 159 -5.65 -10.05 -9.93
CA ARG A 159 -6.07 -9.36 -11.15
C ARG A 159 -5.49 -10.03 -12.38
N ALA A 160 -4.19 -10.33 -12.32
CA ALA A 160 -3.46 -11.22 -13.23
C ALA A 160 -2.03 -11.42 -12.68
N LEU A 161 -1.51 -12.65 -12.74
CA LEU A 161 -0.18 -12.97 -12.20
C LEU A 161 0.92 -12.14 -12.85
N ASN A 162 0.82 -11.87 -14.15
CA ASN A 162 1.80 -11.07 -14.88
C ASN A 162 1.96 -9.63 -14.35
N ARG A 163 1.05 -9.11 -13.52
CA ARG A 163 1.15 -7.73 -12.98
C ARG A 163 2.25 -7.58 -11.95
N ILE A 164 2.81 -8.68 -11.44
CA ILE A 164 3.98 -8.63 -10.56
C ILE A 164 5.26 -8.20 -11.28
N SER A 165 5.30 -8.26 -12.61
CA SER A 165 6.49 -7.84 -13.39
C SER A 165 6.67 -6.32 -13.50
N ARG A 166 5.70 -5.53 -13.01
CA ARG A 166 5.72 -4.07 -13.08
C ARG A 166 6.89 -3.48 -12.29
N GLU A 167 7.39 -2.33 -12.74
CA GLU A 167 8.50 -1.64 -12.05
C GLU A 167 8.16 -1.17 -10.63
N THR A 168 6.88 -1.00 -10.32
CA THR A 168 6.43 -0.64 -8.97
C THR A 168 6.39 -1.83 -8.01
N PHE A 169 6.54 -3.07 -8.48
CA PHE A 169 6.83 -4.23 -7.63
C PHE A 169 8.29 -4.21 -7.20
N THR A 170 8.57 -3.33 -6.25
CA THR A 170 9.90 -3.05 -5.71
C THR A 170 9.84 -3.18 -4.20
N PRO A 171 10.96 -3.56 -3.53
CA PRO A 171 11.00 -3.59 -2.08
C PRO A 171 10.52 -2.28 -1.48
N ALA A 172 9.72 -2.32 -0.41
CA ALA A 172 9.04 -1.12 0.10
C ALA A 172 10.03 0.01 0.45
N VAL A 173 11.17 -0.34 1.04
CA VAL A 173 12.30 0.58 1.34
C VAL A 173 12.89 1.27 0.11
N LEU A 174 12.75 0.69 -1.08
CA LEU A 174 13.27 1.23 -2.34
C LEU A 174 12.21 1.97 -3.17
N LEU A 175 10.97 2.09 -2.67
CA LEU A 175 9.94 2.84 -3.37
C LEU A 175 10.31 4.33 -3.47
N PRO A 176 10.19 4.95 -4.65
CA PRO A 176 10.40 6.38 -4.77
C PRO A 176 9.30 7.15 -4.03
N ALA A 177 9.62 8.37 -3.61
CA ALA A 177 8.74 9.19 -2.77
C ALA A 177 7.34 9.40 -3.38
N ASN A 178 7.22 9.46 -4.72
CA ASN A 178 5.94 9.63 -5.40
C ASN A 178 5.06 8.37 -5.30
N GLU A 179 5.62 7.16 -5.23
CA GLU A 179 4.82 5.94 -5.00
C GLU A 179 4.38 5.86 -3.54
N VAL A 180 5.27 6.19 -2.60
CA VAL A 180 4.90 6.29 -1.16
C VAL A 180 3.80 7.33 -0.95
N ALA A 181 3.84 8.46 -1.65
CA ALA A 181 2.80 9.49 -1.58
C ALA A 181 1.43 8.99 -2.07
N LYS A 182 1.38 8.07 -3.05
CA LYS A 182 0.13 7.43 -3.48
C LYS A 182 -0.44 6.56 -2.36
N ASP A 183 0.40 5.76 -1.70
CA ASP A 183 0.00 4.92 -0.56
C ASP A 183 -0.56 5.78 0.59
N VAL A 184 0.13 6.89 0.94
CA VAL A 184 -0.36 7.86 1.93
C VAL A 184 -1.69 8.49 1.52
N THR A 185 -1.86 8.82 0.24
CA THR A 185 -3.11 9.40 -0.28
C THR A 185 -4.27 8.41 -0.14
N GLN A 186 -4.02 7.13 -0.43
CA GLN A 186 -5.01 6.07 -0.26
C GLN A 186 -5.43 5.90 1.21
N ILE A 187 -4.47 5.96 2.14
CA ILE A 187 -4.75 5.91 3.59
C ILE A 187 -5.59 7.10 4.04
N LYS A 188 -5.25 8.32 3.60
CA LYS A 188 -6.04 9.53 3.93
C LYS A 188 -7.47 9.45 3.36
N ALA A 189 -7.63 8.97 2.13
CA ALA A 189 -8.94 8.77 1.54
C ALA A 189 -9.77 7.74 2.31
N ALA A 190 -9.17 6.61 2.69
CA ALA A 190 -9.83 5.59 3.51
C ALA A 190 -10.25 6.16 4.88
N ALA A 191 -9.41 6.99 5.50
CA ALA A 191 -9.71 7.58 6.80
C ALA A 191 -10.85 8.61 6.72
N ALA A 192 -10.89 9.41 5.66
CA ALA A 192 -11.96 10.36 5.40
C ALA A 192 -13.32 9.67 5.17
N LEU A 193 -13.32 8.50 4.53
CA LEU A 193 -14.53 7.70 4.30
C LEU A 193 -14.98 6.94 5.55
N LEU A 194 -14.03 6.43 6.34
CA LEU A 194 -14.34 5.66 7.55
C LEU A 194 -14.80 6.54 8.71
N ALA A 195 -14.26 7.76 8.85
CA ALA A 195 -14.57 8.63 9.99
C ALA A 195 -16.07 8.89 10.20
N PRO A 196 -16.88 9.26 9.18
CA PRO A 196 -18.32 9.43 9.33
C PRO A 196 -19.05 8.15 9.78
N LEU A 197 -18.60 6.97 9.34
CA LEU A 197 -19.21 5.69 9.67
C LEU A 197 -18.96 5.28 11.14
N MET A 198 -17.94 5.88 11.76
CA MET A 198 -17.51 5.68 13.14
C MET A 198 -18.05 6.74 14.10
N GLU A 199 -18.73 7.78 13.61
CA GLU A 199 -19.13 8.94 14.41
C GLU A 199 -20.02 8.57 15.61
N SER A 200 -20.91 7.59 15.44
CA SER A 200 -21.83 7.14 16.50
C SER A 200 -21.13 6.54 17.73
N VAL A 201 -19.86 6.18 17.62
CA VAL A 201 -19.04 5.61 18.71
C VAL A 201 -17.85 6.50 19.09
N ARG A 202 -17.81 7.76 18.63
CA ARG A 202 -16.71 8.71 18.88
C ARG A 202 -16.35 8.83 20.37
N ASP A 203 -17.36 8.99 21.22
CA ASP A 203 -17.19 9.20 22.66
C ASP A 203 -17.13 7.90 23.46
N LYS A 204 -16.99 6.75 22.77
CA LYS A 204 -16.90 5.42 23.40
C LYS A 204 -15.44 4.98 23.53
N ASP A 205 -15.20 3.98 24.37
CA ASP A 205 -13.88 3.39 24.55
C ASP A 205 -13.35 2.71 23.27
N ALA A 206 -12.04 2.44 23.24
CA ALA A 206 -11.40 1.81 22.09
C ALA A 206 -12.02 0.46 21.71
N LYS A 207 -12.46 -0.32 22.71
CA LYS A 207 -13.10 -1.63 22.50
C LYS A 207 -14.41 -1.49 21.72
N THR A 208 -15.29 -0.60 22.16
CA THR A 208 -16.58 -0.32 21.49
C THR A 208 -16.35 0.20 20.07
N GLN A 209 -15.32 1.03 19.88
CA GLN A 209 -14.94 1.50 18.54
C GLN A 209 -14.45 0.34 17.66
N PHE A 210 -13.64 -0.59 18.18
CA PHE A 210 -13.24 -1.78 17.42
C PHE A 210 -14.42 -2.71 17.08
N GLU A 211 -15.40 -2.86 17.97
CA GLU A 211 -16.63 -3.62 17.70
C GLU A 211 -17.44 -2.98 16.56
N ARG A 212 -17.51 -1.64 16.52
CA ARG A 212 -18.11 -0.92 15.39
C ARG A 212 -17.33 -1.15 14.10
N LEU A 213 -16.00 -1.04 14.16
CA LEU A 213 -15.14 -1.29 13.00
C LEU A 213 -15.29 -2.72 12.47
N GLN A 214 -15.39 -3.71 13.37
CA GLN A 214 -15.69 -5.10 13.02
C GLN A 214 -17.02 -5.24 12.29
N THR A 215 -18.05 -4.52 12.74
CA THR A 215 -19.36 -4.53 12.09
C THR A 215 -19.25 -3.99 10.67
N LEU A 216 -18.56 -2.86 10.48
CA LEU A 216 -18.34 -2.24 9.17
C LEU A 216 -17.50 -3.13 8.23
N LEU A 217 -16.45 -3.78 8.75
CA LEU A 217 -15.61 -4.70 7.98
C LEU A 217 -16.40 -5.87 7.37
N ARG A 218 -17.48 -6.29 8.04
CA ARG A 218 -18.34 -7.42 7.65
C ARG A 218 -19.58 -6.99 6.86
N ASP A 219 -19.79 -5.68 6.71
CA ASP A 219 -20.93 -5.11 6.00
C ASP A 219 -20.57 -4.90 4.52
N GLN A 220 -21.27 -5.60 3.63
CA GLN A 220 -21.05 -5.50 2.19
C GLN A 220 -21.49 -4.15 1.62
N ALA A 221 -22.55 -3.54 2.16
CA ALA A 221 -22.99 -2.22 1.71
C ALA A 221 -21.95 -1.17 2.08
N ALA A 222 -21.51 -1.15 3.35
CA ALA A 222 -20.47 -0.24 3.81
C ALA A 222 -19.15 -0.45 3.04
N SER A 223 -18.75 -1.70 2.81
CA SER A 223 -17.54 -2.01 2.01
C SER A 223 -17.67 -1.53 0.57
N THR A 224 -18.85 -1.65 -0.04
CA THR A 224 -19.10 -1.16 -1.40
C THR A 224 -19.03 0.37 -1.46
N GLU A 225 -19.62 1.07 -0.50
CA GLU A 225 -19.55 2.54 -0.40
C GLU A 225 -18.11 3.03 -0.22
N ILE A 226 -17.32 2.37 0.63
CA ILE A 226 -15.90 2.68 0.83
C ILE A 226 -15.12 2.43 -0.48
N ALA A 227 -15.36 1.31 -1.16
CA ALA A 227 -14.70 1.00 -2.43
C ALA A 227 -15.01 2.06 -3.50
N MET A 228 -16.27 2.46 -3.62
CA MET A 228 -16.72 3.55 -4.50
C MET A 228 -16.01 4.88 -4.17
N GLY A 229 -15.95 5.22 -2.89
CA GLY A 229 -15.28 6.44 -2.43
C GLY A 229 -13.78 6.44 -2.72
N LEU A 230 -13.11 5.29 -2.55
CA LEU A 230 -11.68 5.13 -2.82
C LEU A 230 -11.36 5.21 -4.31
N ASP A 231 -12.18 4.61 -5.17
CA ASP A 231 -12.07 4.74 -6.63
C ASP A 231 -12.24 6.21 -7.05
N ALA A 232 -13.26 6.89 -6.52
CA ALA A 232 -13.47 8.31 -6.79
C ALA A 232 -12.30 9.19 -6.31
N ALA A 233 -11.72 8.88 -5.14
CA ALA A 233 -10.57 9.59 -4.60
C ALA A 233 -9.33 9.42 -5.51
N TYR A 234 -9.13 8.25 -6.10
CA TYR A 234 -8.06 8.00 -7.07
C TYR A 234 -8.17 8.92 -8.29
N TYR A 235 -9.33 8.99 -8.96
CA TYR A 235 -9.51 9.86 -10.12
C TYR A 235 -9.39 11.34 -9.77
N LYS A 236 -9.91 11.77 -8.62
CA LYS A 236 -9.72 13.14 -8.11
C LYS A 236 -8.24 13.47 -7.90
N GLY A 237 -7.48 12.54 -7.33
CA GLY A 237 -6.03 12.69 -7.15
C GLY A 237 -5.25 12.81 -8.46
N LEU A 238 -5.78 12.26 -9.56
CA LEU A 238 -5.24 12.41 -10.91
C LEU A 238 -5.73 13.67 -11.64
N ASN A 239 -6.56 14.51 -11.01
CA ASN A 239 -7.28 15.61 -11.66
C ASN A 239 -8.10 15.15 -12.88
N GLN A 240 -8.71 13.97 -12.78
CA GLN A 240 -9.55 13.38 -13.82
C GLN A 240 -11.02 13.37 -13.41
N PRO A 241 -11.96 13.39 -14.37
CA PRO A 241 -13.37 13.19 -14.07
C PRO A 241 -13.57 11.81 -13.43
N VAL A 242 -14.43 11.74 -12.42
CA VAL A 242 -14.78 10.48 -11.76
C VAL A 242 -15.78 9.73 -12.64
N PRO A 243 -15.41 8.57 -13.22
CA PRO A 243 -16.36 7.77 -13.99
C PRO A 243 -17.37 7.08 -13.06
N PRO A 244 -18.48 6.52 -13.59
CA PRO A 244 -19.33 5.62 -12.83
C PRO A 244 -18.51 4.47 -12.23
N PHE A 245 -18.74 4.18 -10.94
CA PHE A 245 -18.02 3.10 -10.27
C PHE A 245 -18.35 1.74 -10.86
N VAL A 246 -19.59 1.50 -11.30
CA VAL A 246 -19.97 0.30 -12.06
C VAL A 246 -20.88 0.78 -13.19
N THR A 247 -20.63 0.36 -14.43
CA THR A 247 -21.56 0.61 -15.54
C THR A 247 -22.72 -0.38 -15.50
N LYS A 248 -23.81 -0.07 -16.23
CA LYS A 248 -24.97 -0.98 -16.31
C LYS A 248 -24.59 -2.37 -16.83
N GLU A 249 -23.62 -2.43 -17.72
CA GLU A 249 -23.07 -3.67 -18.26
C GLU A 249 -22.25 -4.43 -17.20
N GLU A 250 -21.41 -3.71 -16.45
CA GLU A 250 -20.56 -4.29 -15.39
C GLU A 250 -21.36 -4.87 -14.21
N GLU A 251 -22.60 -4.41 -13.97
CA GLU A 251 -23.48 -4.94 -12.91
C GLU A 251 -23.74 -6.45 -13.03
N THR A 252 -23.75 -6.99 -14.26
CA THR A 252 -24.02 -8.41 -14.51
C THR A 252 -22.88 -9.12 -15.27
N ALA A 253 -21.86 -8.37 -15.68
CA ALA A 253 -20.74 -8.91 -16.42
C ALA A 253 -19.92 -9.89 -15.57
N THR A 254 -19.46 -10.95 -16.23
CA THR A 254 -18.46 -11.85 -15.66
C THR A 254 -17.25 -11.96 -16.60
N ALA A 255 -16.08 -12.20 -16.02
CA ALA A 255 -14.84 -12.45 -16.75
C ALA A 255 -14.26 -13.83 -16.34
N PRO A 256 -13.72 -14.61 -17.28
CA PRO A 256 -13.01 -15.84 -16.95
C PRO A 256 -11.71 -15.52 -16.20
N LYS A 257 -11.52 -16.15 -15.03
CA LYS A 257 -10.28 -16.04 -14.23
C LYS A 257 -9.63 -17.40 -14.07
N SER A 258 -8.30 -17.45 -14.17
CA SER A 258 -7.51 -18.68 -14.01
C SER A 258 -7.59 -19.18 -12.56
N VAL A 259 -7.99 -20.44 -12.40
CA VAL A 259 -7.99 -21.12 -11.08
C VAL A 259 -6.57 -21.20 -10.52
N ARG A 260 -5.60 -21.51 -11.37
CA ARG A 260 -4.18 -21.52 -11.03
C ARG A 260 -3.70 -20.17 -10.49
N GLU A 261 -3.95 -19.08 -11.23
CA GLU A 261 -3.47 -17.75 -10.79
C GLU A 261 -4.15 -17.30 -9.50
N GLU A 262 -5.45 -17.58 -9.33
CA GLU A 262 -6.15 -17.30 -8.08
C GLU A 262 -5.55 -18.09 -6.90
N LYS A 263 -5.20 -19.37 -7.10
CA LYS A 263 -4.57 -20.21 -6.06
C LYS A 263 -3.17 -19.74 -5.70
N ILE A 264 -2.38 -19.28 -6.68
CA ILE A 264 -1.09 -18.63 -6.44
C ILE A 264 -1.30 -17.34 -5.64
N ALA A 265 -2.22 -16.46 -6.09
CA ALA A 265 -2.52 -15.19 -5.45
C ALA A 265 -2.93 -15.34 -3.97
N MET A 266 -3.76 -16.34 -3.68
CA MET A 266 -4.21 -16.65 -2.33
C MET A 266 -3.06 -16.99 -1.38
N ASN A 267 -2.07 -17.72 -1.86
CA ASN A 267 -1.03 -18.30 -1.00
C ASN A 267 0.26 -17.45 -0.99
N VAL A 268 0.57 -16.70 -2.05
CA VAL A 268 1.75 -15.82 -2.09
C VAL A 268 1.57 -14.54 -1.26
N ALA A 269 0.36 -14.20 -0.83
CA ALA A 269 0.08 -12.99 -0.04
C ALA A 269 0.91 -12.88 1.27
N GLY A 270 1.27 -14.02 1.87
CA GLY A 270 2.14 -14.08 3.04
C GLY A 270 3.57 -13.62 2.77
N PHE A 271 4.08 -13.86 1.56
CA PHE A 271 5.40 -13.40 1.15
C PHE A 271 5.47 -11.87 1.02
N TYR A 272 4.44 -11.23 0.44
CA TYR A 272 4.38 -9.77 0.37
C TYR A 272 4.21 -9.12 1.74
N ALA A 273 3.43 -9.74 2.63
CA ALA A 273 3.36 -9.30 4.01
C ALA A 273 4.72 -9.37 4.71
N LEU A 274 5.44 -10.47 4.55
CA LEU A 274 6.77 -10.65 5.13
C LEU A 274 7.76 -9.62 4.57
N GLU A 275 7.82 -9.44 3.25
CA GLU A 275 8.73 -8.47 2.62
C GLU A 275 8.53 -7.06 3.15
N VAL A 276 7.28 -6.57 3.14
CA VAL A 276 6.98 -5.21 3.61
C VAL A 276 7.15 -5.10 5.13
N GLY A 277 6.79 -6.15 5.89
CA GLY A 277 6.95 -6.17 7.34
C GLY A 277 8.41 -6.16 7.79
N LEU A 278 9.27 -6.98 7.18
CA LEU A 278 10.70 -7.01 7.46
C LEU A 278 11.36 -5.66 7.19
N THR A 279 10.99 -5.02 6.08
CA THR A 279 11.52 -3.70 5.71
C THR A 279 11.04 -2.60 6.66
N ALA A 280 9.77 -2.60 7.06
CA ALA A 280 9.25 -1.67 8.06
C ALA A 280 9.92 -1.83 9.44
N ILE A 281 10.14 -3.06 9.90
CA ILE A 281 10.83 -3.33 11.18
C ILE A 281 12.30 -2.93 11.08
N ALA A 282 12.96 -3.22 9.95
CA ALA A 282 14.34 -2.88 9.71
C ALA A 282 14.57 -1.35 9.76
N GLU A 283 13.72 -0.59 9.08
CA GLU A 283 13.72 0.88 9.14
C GLU A 283 13.57 1.40 10.57
N ARG A 284 12.58 0.87 11.31
CA ARG A 284 12.29 1.30 12.69
C ARG A 284 13.43 0.97 13.66
N ASN A 285 14.04 -0.20 13.52
CA ASN A 285 15.09 -0.69 14.41
C ASN A 285 16.50 -0.33 13.91
N GLN A 286 16.63 0.47 12.85
CA GLN A 286 17.90 0.87 12.22
C GLN A 286 18.82 -0.33 11.92
N THR A 287 18.25 -1.37 11.32
CA THR A 287 18.91 -2.64 10.98
C THR A 287 18.61 -3.02 9.54
N THR A 288 19.07 -4.19 9.09
CA THR A 288 18.77 -4.72 7.74
C THR A 288 17.57 -5.69 7.77
N PRO A 289 16.79 -5.79 6.68
CA PRO A 289 15.70 -6.78 6.58
C PRO A 289 16.19 -8.22 6.78
N LEU A 290 17.41 -8.56 6.32
CA LEU A 290 18.01 -9.88 6.53
C LEU A 290 18.23 -10.17 8.02
N LYS A 291 18.75 -9.20 8.79
CA LYS A 291 18.93 -9.38 10.23
C LYS A 291 17.60 -9.58 10.96
N VAL A 292 16.53 -8.90 10.53
CA VAL A 292 15.18 -9.12 11.08
C VAL A 292 14.69 -10.54 10.73
N LEU A 293 14.92 -11.00 9.50
CA LEU A 293 14.57 -12.36 9.08
C LEU A 293 15.35 -13.43 9.86
N ASP A 294 16.64 -13.21 10.11
CA ASP A 294 17.46 -14.11 10.92
C ASP A 294 16.93 -14.18 12.37
N GLN A 295 16.57 -13.04 12.95
CA GLN A 295 15.95 -12.99 14.28
C GLN A 295 14.61 -13.74 14.33
N LEU A 296 13.79 -13.61 13.27
CA LEU A 296 12.53 -14.35 13.16
C LEU A 296 12.80 -15.86 13.13
N ASN A 297 13.73 -16.31 12.29
CA ASN A 297 14.08 -17.73 12.13
C ASN A 297 14.70 -18.33 13.40
N GLN A 298 15.45 -17.54 14.16
CA GLN A 298 16.06 -17.94 15.43
C GLN A 298 15.10 -17.84 16.62
N GLY A 299 13.88 -17.32 16.44
CA GLY A 299 12.93 -17.09 17.52
C GLY A 299 13.35 -15.98 18.49
N THR A 300 14.26 -15.08 18.08
CA THR A 300 14.79 -13.97 18.90
C THR A 300 14.17 -12.63 18.55
N LEU A 301 13.31 -12.56 17.53
CA LEU A 301 12.55 -11.36 17.18
C LEU A 301 11.60 -10.97 18.33
N SER A 302 11.51 -9.68 18.66
CA SER A 302 10.66 -9.20 19.75
C SER A 302 9.18 -9.55 19.54
N GLN A 303 8.43 -9.76 20.62
CA GLN A 303 6.99 -10.06 20.53
C GLN A 303 6.21 -8.96 19.79
N ALA A 304 6.58 -7.70 20.02
CA ALA A 304 5.98 -6.56 19.32
C ALA A 304 6.22 -6.61 17.80
N ASP A 305 7.41 -7.06 17.37
CA ASP A 305 7.74 -7.21 15.95
C ASP A 305 7.09 -8.42 15.31
N GLN A 306 7.00 -9.53 16.03
CA GLN A 306 6.22 -10.69 15.58
C GLN A 306 4.75 -10.32 15.39
N LEU A 307 4.17 -9.56 16.32
CA LEU A 307 2.80 -9.07 16.22
C LEU A 307 2.64 -8.12 15.02
N LEU A 308 3.61 -7.24 14.77
CA LEU A 308 3.58 -6.37 13.59
C LEU A 308 3.62 -7.19 12.28
N LEU A 309 4.46 -8.22 12.18
CA LEU A 309 4.47 -9.15 11.03
C LEU A 309 3.11 -9.86 10.86
N ALA A 310 2.52 -10.33 11.95
CA ALA A 310 1.20 -10.95 11.93
C ALA A 310 0.11 -9.98 11.44
N ARG A 311 0.21 -8.70 11.78
CA ARG A 311 -0.68 -7.65 11.26
C ARG A 311 -0.49 -7.45 9.75
N PHE A 312 0.74 -7.39 9.24
CA PHE A 312 0.95 -7.36 7.78
C PHE A 312 0.32 -8.55 7.09
N ALA A 313 0.48 -9.76 7.65
CA ALA A 313 -0.16 -10.96 7.11
C ALA A 313 -1.69 -10.90 7.17
N ASN A 314 -2.26 -10.34 8.25
CA ASN A 314 -3.70 -10.13 8.36
C ASN A 314 -4.23 -9.14 7.32
N ALA A 315 -3.53 -8.02 7.09
CA ALA A 315 -3.91 -7.02 6.10
C ALA A 315 -3.92 -7.60 4.68
N THR A 316 -2.86 -8.33 4.29
CA THR A 316 -2.78 -8.95 2.95
C THR A 316 -3.81 -10.08 2.79
N TRP A 317 -4.03 -10.87 3.83
CA TRP A 317 -5.09 -11.89 3.83
C TRP A 317 -6.49 -11.28 3.66
N LYS A 318 -6.79 -10.19 4.38
CA LYS A 318 -8.07 -9.46 4.27
C LYS A 318 -8.26 -8.91 2.85
N ALA A 319 -7.22 -8.26 2.30
CA ALA A 319 -7.25 -7.71 0.95
C ALA A 319 -7.49 -8.78 -0.14
N GLY A 320 -7.06 -10.02 0.07
CA GLY A 320 -7.32 -11.13 -0.84
C GLY A 320 -8.73 -11.73 -0.75
N GLN A 321 -9.46 -11.57 0.36
CA GLN A 321 -10.75 -12.26 0.53
C GLN A 321 -11.83 -11.84 -0.49
N PRO A 322 -12.04 -10.53 -0.78
CA PRO A 322 -13.08 -10.12 -1.70
C PRO A 322 -12.85 -10.58 -3.15
N PHE A 323 -11.59 -10.74 -3.57
CA PHE A 323 -11.26 -11.29 -4.90
C PHE A 323 -11.74 -12.73 -5.08
N ARG A 324 -11.77 -13.50 -4.00
CA ARG A 324 -12.25 -14.89 -4.03
C ARG A 324 -13.77 -14.93 -4.15
N ALA A 325 -14.44 -14.13 -3.30
CA ALA A 325 -15.87 -13.83 -3.36
C ALA A 325 -16.18 -12.72 -2.36
N LEU A 326 -16.99 -11.72 -2.74
CA LEU A 326 -17.32 -10.59 -1.87
C LEU A 326 -17.96 -11.03 -0.55
N ASN A 327 -18.80 -12.07 -0.57
CA ASN A 327 -19.46 -12.60 0.62
C ASN A 327 -18.50 -13.20 1.67
N ARG A 328 -17.21 -13.37 1.38
CA ARG A 328 -16.24 -13.85 2.36
C ARG A 328 -15.96 -12.86 3.48
N ILE A 329 -16.22 -11.58 3.27
CA ILE A 329 -16.04 -10.56 4.31
C ILE A 329 -17.04 -10.73 5.47
N THR A 330 -18.16 -11.42 5.25
CA THR A 330 -19.19 -11.61 6.29
C THR A 330 -18.82 -12.71 7.29
N ARG A 331 -17.75 -13.47 7.05
CA ARG A 331 -17.30 -14.57 7.90
C ARG A 331 -16.85 -14.08 9.27
N ASP A 332 -17.06 -14.89 10.30
CA ASP A 332 -16.66 -14.55 11.67
C ASP A 332 -15.14 -14.41 11.86
N THR A 333 -14.33 -14.96 10.95
CA THR A 333 -12.87 -14.80 10.93
C THR A 333 -12.44 -13.40 10.48
N PHE A 334 -13.35 -12.59 9.94
CA PHE A 334 -13.07 -11.23 9.47
C PHE A 334 -13.23 -10.25 10.64
N LYS A 335 -12.26 -10.28 11.57
CA LYS A 335 -12.21 -9.45 12.78
C LYS A 335 -11.09 -8.41 12.71
N PRO A 336 -11.18 -7.29 13.44
CA PRO A 336 -10.08 -6.35 13.55
C PRO A 336 -8.79 -7.02 14.04
N ALA A 337 -7.64 -6.50 13.63
CA ALA A 337 -6.33 -6.99 14.07
C ALA A 337 -5.92 -6.41 15.45
N ALA A 338 -6.90 -6.31 16.35
CA ALA A 338 -6.78 -5.81 17.72
C ALA A 338 -6.20 -6.88 18.65
#